data_AF-A0A4Q6GXY9-F1
#
_entry.id   AF-A0A4Q6GXY9-F1
#
_cell.length_a   1.000
_cell.length_b   1.000
_cell.length_c   1.000
_cell.angle_alpha   90.00
_cell.angle_beta   90.00
_cell.angle_gamma   90.00
#
_symmetry.space_group_name_H-M   'P 1'
#
loop_
_entity.id
_entity.type
_entity.pdbx_description
1 polymer ?
#
loop_
_entity_poly.entity_id
_entity_poly.type
_entity_poly.pdbx_seq_one_letter_code
_entity_poly.pdbx_strand_id
1 'polypeptide(L)'
;MSGGRREGGSGNSDPSPTLSDLAGNPDLMQNAGRAQRIALVAGEASGDALGAGLVSELRKRFPDAEFAGIGGKAMREAGCQTWHDAGELAVMGLSEVLRHLPRLLRLRRQFRERVLAWQPDVFIGIDAPDFNLGVERWLKQRDVRTVHYVSPSVWAWREKRAEKIGQSADLVLCLFPMEPPIYARHGIDARFVGHPMADEMPLEPDQAAARDTLGLRAYTPVLAVLPGSRNHRRKRIVAGRIGGGNHDLQVRNGFGHPAR
;
A
#
# COMPACT_ATOMS: atom_id res chain seq x y z
N MET A 1 -22.33 -54.05 -17.99
CA MET A 1 -21.58 -53.05 -18.78
C MET A 1 -21.94 -51.69 -18.20
N SER A 2 -21.27 -51.28 -17.11
CA SER A 2 -20.08 -50.41 -17.09
C SER A 2 -20.35 -49.02 -17.66
N GLY A 3 -20.28 -48.01 -16.79
CA GLY A 3 -20.46 -46.60 -17.14
C GLY A 3 -20.37 -45.71 -15.90
N GLY A 4 -19.18 -45.62 -15.31
CA GLY A 4 -18.90 -44.69 -14.21
C GLY A 4 -18.85 -43.23 -14.63
N ARG A 5 -19.21 -42.33 -13.71
CA ARG A 5 -18.83 -40.91 -13.78
C ARG A 5 -18.20 -40.48 -12.46
N ARG A 6 -17.21 -39.61 -12.63
CA ARG A 6 -16.11 -39.24 -11.74
C ARG A 6 -16.51 -38.21 -10.67
N GLU A 7 -15.67 -38.21 -9.65
CA GLU A 7 -15.45 -37.24 -8.57
C GLU A 7 -15.26 -35.78 -9.03
N GLY A 8 -15.33 -34.85 -8.07
CA GLY A 8 -14.42 -33.70 -8.03
C GLY A 8 -15.06 -32.37 -7.65
N GLY A 9 -14.73 -31.86 -6.45
CA GLY A 9 -15.08 -30.52 -6.00
C GLY A 9 -14.48 -30.20 -4.63
N SER A 10 -13.17 -30.42 -4.49
CA SER A 10 -12.38 -30.14 -3.30
C SER A 10 -12.34 -28.65 -3.00
N GLY A 11 -12.70 -28.27 -1.77
CA GLY A 11 -12.41 -26.96 -1.21
C GLY A 11 -10.91 -26.75 -1.13
N ASN A 12 -10.43 -25.67 -1.74
CA ASN A 12 -9.03 -25.29 -1.71
C ASN A 12 -8.78 -24.43 -0.45
N SER A 13 -8.66 -25.08 0.69
CA SER A 13 -7.95 -24.51 1.84
C SER A 13 -6.47 -24.78 1.62
N ASP A 14 -5.68 -23.74 1.34
CA ASP A 14 -4.22 -23.88 1.32
C ASP A 14 -3.79 -24.43 2.69
N PRO A 15 -3.10 -25.58 2.75
CA PRO A 15 -2.69 -26.16 4.02
C PRO A 15 -1.64 -25.28 4.70
N SER A 16 -1.70 -25.22 6.03
CA SER A 16 -0.63 -24.68 6.85
C SER A 16 0.73 -25.29 6.43
N PRO A 17 1.83 -24.51 6.48
CA PRO A 17 3.14 -24.97 6.02
C PRO A 17 3.51 -26.30 6.69
N THR A 18 3.97 -27.25 5.88
CA THR A 18 4.33 -28.59 6.34
C THR A 18 5.63 -28.54 7.14
N LEU A 19 5.88 -29.56 7.96
CA LEU A 19 7.16 -29.73 8.68
C LEU A 19 8.38 -29.71 7.74
N SER A 20 8.19 -30.08 6.47
CA SER A 20 9.23 -30.02 5.44
C SER A 20 9.50 -28.60 4.94
N ASP A 21 8.50 -27.71 4.95
CA ASP A 21 8.64 -26.30 4.59
C ASP A 21 9.36 -25.51 5.70
N LEU A 22 9.18 -25.92 6.96
CA LEU A 22 9.85 -25.36 8.14
C LEU A 22 11.33 -25.78 8.23
N ALA A 23 11.66 -27.00 7.77
CA ALA A 23 13.02 -27.54 7.84
C ALA A 23 14.02 -26.83 6.90
N GLY A 24 13.54 -26.12 5.87
CA GLY A 24 14.37 -25.39 4.91
C GLY A 24 14.74 -23.96 5.32
N ASN A 25 14.19 -23.43 6.43
CA ASN A 25 14.38 -22.03 6.84
C ASN A 25 14.73 -21.94 8.34
N PRO A 26 16.01 -21.81 8.71
CA PRO A 26 16.44 -21.84 10.11
C PRO A 26 15.81 -20.74 10.99
N ASP A 27 15.34 -19.64 10.41
CA ASP A 27 14.63 -18.57 11.14
C ASP A 27 13.18 -18.94 11.48
N LEU A 28 12.53 -19.80 10.70
CA LEU A 28 11.20 -20.33 11.03
C LEU A 28 11.28 -21.32 12.21
N MET A 29 12.39 -22.04 12.35
CA MET A 29 12.61 -22.96 13.47
C MET A 29 12.89 -22.23 14.81
N GLN A 30 13.55 -21.07 14.79
CA GLN A 30 13.85 -20.31 16.02
C GLN A 30 12.59 -19.71 16.69
N ASN A 31 11.48 -19.60 15.96
CA ASN A 31 10.23 -18.99 16.44
C ASN A 31 9.05 -19.97 16.59
N ALA A 32 9.31 -21.28 16.53
CA ALA A 32 8.28 -22.32 16.50
C ALA A 32 7.38 -22.44 17.76
N GLY A 33 7.46 -21.50 18.71
CA GLY A 33 6.65 -21.45 19.93
C GLY A 33 6.07 -20.09 20.29
N ARG A 34 6.26 -19.03 19.47
CA ARG A 34 5.65 -17.72 19.71
C ARG A 34 4.88 -17.22 18.51
N ALA A 35 3.81 -16.48 18.78
CA ALA A 35 3.06 -15.73 17.78
C ALA A 35 3.99 -14.88 16.89
N GLN A 36 3.73 -14.91 15.58
CA GLN A 36 4.46 -14.12 14.61
C GLN A 36 4.17 -12.64 14.85
N ARG A 37 5.23 -11.86 14.98
CA ARG A 37 5.17 -10.42 15.26
C ARG A 37 5.48 -9.64 14.01
N ILE A 38 4.48 -8.93 13.50
CA ILE A 38 4.56 -8.19 12.26
C ILE A 38 4.44 -6.69 12.58
N ALA A 39 5.52 -5.96 12.37
CA ALA A 39 5.53 -4.52 12.55
C ALA A 39 5.17 -3.81 11.24
N LEU A 40 4.21 -2.88 11.25
CA LEU A 40 3.76 -2.18 10.03
C LEU A 40 3.79 -0.66 10.19
N VAL A 41 4.07 0.06 9.10
CA VAL A 41 3.96 1.53 9.06
C VAL A 41 3.24 1.98 7.80
N ALA A 42 2.09 2.62 7.99
CA ALA A 42 1.42 3.42 6.96
C ALA A 42 1.53 4.91 7.28
N GLY A 43 1.99 5.70 6.31
CA GLY A 43 2.17 7.16 6.48
C GLY A 43 0.97 8.01 6.07
N GLU A 44 0.03 7.44 5.32
CA GLU A 44 -1.11 8.15 4.72
C GLU A 44 -2.35 7.24 4.66
N ALA A 45 -3.52 7.81 4.38
CA ALA A 45 -4.79 7.08 4.34
C ALA A 45 -4.83 5.97 3.27
N SER A 46 -4.17 6.16 2.12
CA SER A 46 -4.02 5.12 1.10
C SER A 46 -3.22 3.93 1.63
N GLY A 47 -2.09 4.20 2.31
CA GLY A 47 -1.29 3.17 2.97
C GLY A 47 -2.04 2.47 4.11
N ASP A 48 -2.90 3.18 4.85
CA ASP A 48 -3.72 2.62 5.91
C ASP A 48 -4.71 1.57 5.38
N ALA A 49 -5.39 1.86 4.26
CA ALA A 49 -6.28 0.90 3.61
C ALA A 49 -5.52 -0.35 3.12
N LEU A 50 -4.35 -0.16 2.50
CA LEU A 50 -3.49 -1.28 2.06
C LEU A 50 -3.01 -2.13 3.24
N GLY A 51 -2.60 -1.48 4.34
CA GLY A 51 -2.19 -2.16 5.56
C GLY A 51 -3.32 -2.94 6.21
N ALA A 52 -4.54 -2.39 6.22
CA ALA A 52 -5.71 -3.09 6.74
C ALA A 52 -6.04 -4.36 5.94
N GLY A 53 -5.99 -4.29 4.61
CA GLY A 53 -6.17 -5.47 3.75
C GLY A 53 -5.09 -6.52 4.00
N LEU A 54 -3.82 -6.10 4.09
CA LEU A 54 -2.70 -6.98 4.38
C LEU A 54 -2.84 -7.69 5.74
N VAL A 55 -3.17 -6.94 6.80
CA VAL A 55 -3.40 -7.50 8.15
C VAL A 55 -4.54 -8.50 8.11
N SER A 56 -5.64 -8.18 7.42
CA SER A 56 -6.80 -9.06 7.31
C SER A 56 -6.47 -10.40 6.67
N GLU A 57 -5.74 -10.40 5.55
CA GLU A 57 -5.33 -11.64 4.88
C GLU A 57 -4.27 -12.42 5.67
N LEU A 58 -3.30 -11.72 6.28
CA LEU A 58 -2.28 -12.38 7.10
C LEU A 58 -2.89 -13.06 8.33
N ARG A 59 -3.91 -12.48 8.96
CA ARG A 59 -4.62 -13.11 10.08
C ARG A 59 -5.35 -14.38 9.69
N LYS A 60 -5.90 -14.47 8.47
CA LYS A 60 -6.53 -15.72 8.00
C LYS A 60 -5.51 -16.86 7.93
N ARG A 61 -4.27 -16.55 7.57
CA ARG A 61 -3.19 -17.54 7.45
C ARG A 61 -2.44 -17.80 8.76
N PHE A 62 -2.29 -16.76 9.59
CA PHE A 62 -1.63 -16.79 10.89
C PHE A 62 -2.55 -16.19 11.95
N PRO A 63 -3.53 -16.96 12.47
CA PRO A 63 -4.56 -16.44 13.39
C PRO A 63 -4.00 -15.83 14.68
N ASP A 64 -2.88 -16.36 15.16
CA ASP A 64 -2.21 -15.93 16.38
C ASP A 64 -1.21 -14.79 16.16
N ALA A 65 -1.01 -14.32 14.91
CA ALA A 65 -0.05 -13.26 14.63
C ALA A 65 -0.43 -11.94 15.34
N GLU A 66 0.57 -11.28 15.89
CA GLU A 66 0.47 -9.96 16.49
C GLU A 66 0.90 -8.90 15.47
N PHE A 67 0.10 -7.84 15.33
CA PHE A 67 0.37 -6.74 14.42
C PHE A 67 0.49 -5.45 15.21
N ALA A 68 1.55 -4.69 14.98
CA ALA A 68 1.74 -3.42 15.68
C ALA A 68 2.49 -2.39 14.83
N GLY A 69 2.32 -1.10 15.13
CA GLY A 69 3.18 -0.07 14.55
C GLY A 69 2.49 1.28 14.36
N ILE A 70 2.57 1.85 13.16
CA ILE A 70 1.95 3.15 12.83
C ILE A 70 0.89 2.91 11.76
N GLY A 71 -0.34 3.34 12.03
CA GLY A 71 -1.47 3.13 11.14
C GLY A 71 -2.61 4.06 11.48
N GLY A 72 -3.57 4.17 10.57
CA GLY A 72 -4.77 4.96 10.75
C GLY A 72 -5.91 4.12 11.33
N LYS A 73 -7.14 4.51 11.00
CA LYS A 73 -8.35 3.87 11.49
C LYS A 73 -8.53 2.47 10.91
N ALA A 74 -8.26 2.28 9.62
CA ALA A 74 -8.50 1.01 8.95
C ALA A 74 -7.60 -0.10 9.49
N MET A 75 -6.31 0.18 9.69
CA MET A 75 -5.39 -0.81 10.29
C MET A 75 -5.78 -1.15 11.73
N ARG A 76 -6.25 -0.18 12.53
CA ARG A 76 -6.75 -0.43 13.89
C ARG A 76 -7.96 -1.36 13.87
N GLU A 77 -8.91 -1.13 12.98
CA GLU A 77 -10.11 -1.96 12.83
C GLU A 77 -9.80 -3.37 12.32
N ALA A 78 -8.77 -3.53 11.48
CA ALA A 78 -8.22 -4.84 11.10
C ALA A 78 -7.47 -5.56 12.25
N GLY A 79 -7.31 -4.89 13.40
CA GLY A 79 -6.72 -5.43 14.61
C GLY A 79 -5.19 -5.26 14.70
N CYS A 80 -4.64 -4.24 14.05
CA CYS A 80 -3.27 -3.79 14.30
C CYS A 80 -3.22 -2.87 15.52
N GLN A 81 -2.30 -3.13 16.44
CA GLN A 81 -2.02 -2.26 17.57
C GLN A 81 -1.19 -1.04 17.12
N THR A 82 -1.86 0.05 16.77
CA THR A 82 -1.18 1.29 16.38
C THR A 82 -0.65 2.02 17.60
N TRP A 83 0.66 2.15 17.70
CA TRP A 83 1.39 2.91 18.72
C TRP A 83 1.39 4.41 18.45
N HIS A 84 1.27 4.79 17.17
CA HIS A 84 1.12 6.17 16.71
C HIS A 84 0.09 6.22 15.59
N ASP A 85 -0.55 7.39 15.42
CA ASP A 85 -1.52 7.60 14.35
C ASP A 85 -0.80 7.96 13.03
N ALA A 86 -1.29 7.44 11.90
CA ALA A 86 -0.76 7.78 10.58
C ALA A 86 -0.78 9.30 10.29
N GLY A 87 -1.74 10.04 10.85
CA GLY A 87 -1.82 11.49 10.75
C GLY A 87 -0.63 12.22 11.38
N GLU A 88 0.14 11.58 12.27
CA GLU A 88 1.38 12.16 12.79
C GLU A 88 2.53 12.17 11.76
N LEU A 89 2.43 11.33 10.72
CA LEU A 89 3.38 11.25 9.61
C LEU A 89 2.96 12.12 8.41
N ALA A 90 1.67 12.39 8.26
CA ALA A 90 1.12 13.18 7.16
C ALA A 90 1.47 14.68 7.33
N VAL A 91 2.55 15.13 6.67
CA VAL A 91 2.90 16.57 6.61
C VAL A 91 2.54 17.14 5.23
N MET A 92 1.54 18.02 5.20
CA MET A 92 1.02 18.64 3.98
C MET A 92 1.81 19.91 3.62
N GLY A 93 2.82 19.79 2.76
CA GLY A 93 3.43 20.93 2.07
C GLY A 93 4.85 21.33 2.52
N LEU A 94 5.61 21.93 1.60
CA LEU A 94 7.07 22.12 1.72
C LEU A 94 7.51 22.99 2.91
N SER A 95 6.71 23.99 3.29
CA SER A 95 7.00 24.88 4.43
C SER A 95 6.68 24.28 5.80
N GLU A 96 5.64 23.44 5.88
CA GLU A 96 5.33 22.69 7.12
C GLU A 96 6.30 21.52 7.33
N VAL A 97 6.76 20.89 6.25
CA VAL A 97 7.77 19.81 6.28
C VAL A 97 9.04 20.22 7.04
N LEU A 98 9.58 21.41 6.77
CA LEU A 98 10.82 21.86 7.44
C LEU A 98 10.63 22.10 8.94
N ARG A 99 9.46 22.60 9.37
CA ARG A 99 9.17 22.85 10.78
C ARG A 99 8.92 21.55 11.56
N HIS A 100 8.33 20.55 10.91
CA HIS A 100 8.02 19.26 11.53
C HIS A 100 9.12 18.20 11.39
N LEU A 101 10.14 18.45 10.55
CA LEU A 101 11.25 17.51 10.33
C LEU A 101 11.95 17.06 11.63
N PRO A 102 12.30 17.94 12.60
CA PRO A 102 12.91 17.49 13.85
C PRO A 102 12.01 16.56 14.66
N ARG A 103 10.69 16.82 14.67
CA ARG A 103 9.71 15.96 15.34
C ARG A 103 9.65 14.60 14.65
N LEU A 104 9.58 14.58 13.32
CA LEU A 104 9.53 13.36 12.52
C LEU A 104 10.77 12.49 12.72
N LEU A 105 11.96 13.10 12.77
CA LEU A 105 13.21 12.39 13.04
C LEU A 105 13.23 11.77 14.45
N ARG A 106 12.72 12.48 15.46
CA ARG A 106 12.57 11.95 16.82
C ARG A 106 11.58 10.79 16.87
N LEU A 107 10.42 10.96 16.24
CA LEU A 107 9.39 9.92 16.12
C LEU A 107 9.97 8.66 15.46
N ARG A 108 10.66 8.82 14.32
CA ARG A 108 11.32 7.71 13.63
C ARG A 108 12.33 6.98 14.51
N ARG A 109 13.09 7.71 15.33
CA ARG A 109 14.05 7.14 16.28
C ARG A 109 13.35 6.36 17.39
N GLN A 110 12.35 6.94 18.04
CA GLN A 110 11.60 6.28 19.10
C GLN A 110 10.87 5.04 18.58
N PHE A 111 10.28 5.16 17.39
CA PHE A 111 9.56 4.09 16.74
C PHE A 111 10.47 2.90 16.43
N ARG A 112 11.60 3.10 15.73
CA ARG A 112 12.51 1.98 15.39
C ARG A 112 13.09 1.30 16.64
N GLU A 113 13.38 2.06 17.70
CA GLU A 113 13.87 1.51 18.97
C GLU A 113 12.79 0.66 19.65
N ARG A 114 11.54 1.13 19.65
CA ARG A 114 10.38 0.37 20.16
C ARG A 114 10.11 -0.88 19.34
N VAL A 115 10.15 -0.79 18.01
CA VAL A 115 10.01 -1.94 17.11
C VAL A 115 11.06 -2.98 17.46
N LEU A 116 12.34 -2.61 17.53
CA LEU A 116 13.40 -3.56 17.85
C LEU A 116 13.20 -4.23 19.22
N ALA A 117 12.81 -3.46 20.24
CA ALA A 117 12.53 -3.99 21.58
C ALA A 117 11.34 -4.97 21.60
N TRP A 118 10.37 -4.78 20.71
CA TRP A 118 9.22 -5.67 20.54
C TRP A 118 9.56 -6.98 19.82
N GLN A 119 10.75 -7.08 19.21
CA GLN A 119 11.28 -8.27 18.51
C GLN A 119 10.34 -8.75 17.38
N PRO A 120 10.15 -7.96 16.31
CA PRO A 120 9.38 -8.37 15.15
C PRO A 120 10.10 -9.47 14.38
N ASP A 121 9.32 -10.35 13.77
CA ASP A 121 9.80 -11.31 12.78
C ASP A 121 9.97 -10.66 11.41
N VAL A 122 9.14 -9.67 11.12
CA VAL A 122 9.20 -8.88 9.89
C VAL A 122 8.70 -7.46 10.14
N PHE A 123 9.35 -6.50 9.50
CA PHE A 123 8.89 -5.12 9.39
C PHE A 123 8.39 -4.85 7.98
N ILE A 124 7.21 -4.25 7.85
CA ILE A 124 6.56 -3.91 6.57
C ILE A 124 6.33 -2.40 6.50
N GLY A 125 7.12 -1.71 5.69
CA GLY A 125 6.90 -0.30 5.37
C GLY A 125 5.91 -0.18 4.22
N ILE A 126 4.76 0.48 4.44
CA ILE A 126 3.72 0.66 3.44
C ILE A 126 3.77 2.10 2.93
N ASP A 127 4.15 2.26 1.66
CA ASP A 127 4.38 3.54 1.01
C ASP A 127 5.36 4.42 1.82
N ALA A 128 5.22 5.75 1.77
CA ALA A 128 5.98 6.72 2.57
C ALA A 128 7.51 6.46 2.58
N PRO A 129 8.17 6.33 1.42
CA PRO A 129 9.56 5.89 1.31
C PRO A 129 10.55 6.80 2.05
N ASP A 130 10.24 8.09 2.22
CA ASP A 130 11.09 9.02 2.97
C ASP A 130 11.18 8.69 4.47
N PHE A 131 10.12 8.11 5.04
CA PHE A 131 10.11 7.63 6.42
C PHE A 131 10.58 6.17 6.49
N ASN A 132 9.93 5.29 5.70
CA ASN A 132 10.05 3.84 5.81
C ASN A 132 11.44 3.32 5.43
N LEU A 133 12.05 3.77 4.32
CA LEU A 133 13.37 3.29 3.91
C LEU A 133 14.45 3.54 4.99
N GLY A 134 14.30 4.63 5.77
CA GLY A 134 15.21 4.93 6.88
C GLY A 134 15.03 4.00 8.09
N VAL A 135 13.79 3.55 8.34
CA VAL A 135 13.48 2.58 9.40
C VAL A 135 13.92 1.18 8.97
N GLU A 136 13.53 0.76 7.76
CA GLU A 136 13.86 -0.53 7.16
C GLU A 136 15.36 -0.76 7.16
N ARG A 137 16.15 0.17 6.60
CA ARG A 137 17.62 0.04 6.60
C ARG A 137 18.20 -0.14 8.00
N TRP A 138 17.68 0.58 8.99
CA TRP A 138 18.20 0.52 10.36
C TRP A 138 17.86 -0.82 11.05
N LEU A 139 16.68 -1.37 10.75
CA LEU A 139 16.21 -2.67 11.23
C LEU A 139 16.92 -3.84 10.53
N LYS A 140 17.08 -3.76 9.21
CA LYS A 140 17.82 -4.73 8.39
C LYS A 140 19.29 -4.86 8.81
N GLN A 141 19.93 -3.75 9.19
CA GLN A 141 21.28 -3.75 9.78
C GLN A 141 21.37 -4.42 11.16
N ARG A 142 20.24 -4.85 11.72
CA ARG A 142 20.10 -5.53 13.02
C ARG A 142 19.34 -6.84 12.86
N ASP A 143 19.44 -7.44 11.68
CA ASP A 143 18.94 -8.77 11.35
C ASP A 143 17.41 -8.93 11.42
N VAL A 144 16.66 -7.83 11.39
CA VAL A 144 15.20 -7.86 11.22
C VAL A 144 14.88 -7.89 9.73
N ARG A 145 14.05 -8.86 9.30
CA ARG A 145 13.58 -8.94 7.91
C ARG A 145 12.71 -7.73 7.56
N THR A 146 12.97 -7.11 6.42
CA THR A 146 12.24 -5.90 5.98
C THR A 146 11.57 -6.08 4.63
N VAL A 147 10.32 -5.64 4.54
CA VAL A 147 9.52 -5.64 3.33
C VAL A 147 9.05 -4.22 3.04
N HIS A 148 9.21 -3.78 1.79
CA HIS A 148 8.67 -2.50 1.34
C HIS A 148 7.44 -2.76 0.46
N TYR A 149 6.27 -2.34 0.93
CA TYR A 149 5.01 -2.50 0.22
C TYR A 149 4.61 -1.19 -0.46
N VAL A 150 4.33 -1.26 -1.76
CA VAL A 150 4.15 -0.15 -2.70
C VAL A 150 5.50 0.40 -3.13
N SER A 151 6.01 -0.19 -4.21
CA SER A 151 7.18 0.35 -4.90
C SER A 151 6.92 1.82 -5.30
N PRO A 152 7.83 2.75 -4.97
CA PRO A 152 7.71 4.12 -5.43
C PRO A 152 8.12 4.16 -6.92
N SER A 153 7.18 3.86 -7.82
CA SER A 153 7.45 3.69 -9.26
C SER A 153 8.10 4.93 -9.90
N VAL A 154 7.76 6.13 -9.43
CA VAL A 154 8.35 7.41 -9.86
C VAL A 154 9.74 7.66 -9.21
N TRP A 155 10.21 6.82 -8.30
CA TRP A 155 11.55 6.91 -7.71
C TRP A 155 12.50 5.85 -8.29
N ALA A 156 11.99 4.68 -8.63
CA ALA A 156 12.77 3.54 -9.11
C ALA A 156 13.48 3.78 -10.46
N TRP A 157 13.00 4.70 -11.30
CA TRP A 157 13.69 5.05 -12.56
C TRP A 157 15.05 5.76 -12.35
N ARG A 158 15.34 6.24 -11.14
CA ARG A 158 16.65 6.81 -10.79
C ARG A 158 17.47 5.70 -10.13
N GLU A 159 18.46 5.19 -10.84
CA GLU A 159 19.34 4.08 -10.45
C GLU A 159 19.81 4.15 -8.98
N LYS A 160 20.35 5.30 -8.54
CA LYS A 160 20.79 5.54 -7.15
C LYS A 160 19.71 5.33 -6.08
N ARG A 161 18.44 5.41 -6.45
CA ARG A 161 17.30 5.21 -5.53
C ARG A 161 16.86 3.76 -5.48
N ALA A 162 16.96 3.03 -6.59
CA ALA A 162 16.75 1.58 -6.59
C ALA A 162 17.78 0.88 -5.69
N GLU A 163 19.06 1.28 -5.76
CA GLU A 163 20.11 0.80 -4.84
C GLU A 163 19.78 1.08 -3.37
N LYS A 164 19.29 2.28 -3.07
CA LYS A 164 18.88 2.64 -1.69
C LYS A 164 17.76 1.74 -1.18
N ILE A 165 16.81 1.38 -2.04
CA ILE A 165 15.73 0.45 -1.69
C ILE A 165 16.32 -0.94 -1.41
N GLY A 166 17.24 -1.44 -2.23
CA GLY A 166 17.89 -2.73 -1.98
C GLY A 166 18.71 -2.80 -0.69
N GLN A 167 19.31 -1.67 -0.29
CA GLN A 167 19.99 -1.55 1.01
C GLN A 167 19.01 -1.50 2.20
N SER A 168 17.73 -1.26 1.95
CA SER A 168 16.72 -1.02 2.99
C SER A 168 15.78 -2.22 3.16
N ALA A 169 15.31 -2.79 2.05
CA ALA A 169 14.33 -3.89 2.01
C ALA A 169 14.98 -5.22 1.59
N ASP A 170 14.51 -6.33 2.16
CA ASP A 170 14.80 -7.69 1.68
C ASP A 170 13.86 -8.10 0.56
N LEU A 171 12.63 -7.60 0.58
CA LEU A 171 11.59 -7.85 -0.41
C LEU A 171 10.83 -6.56 -0.73
N VAL A 172 10.55 -6.32 -2.01
CA VAL A 172 9.70 -5.22 -2.48
C VAL A 172 8.41 -5.78 -3.08
N LEU A 173 7.27 -5.31 -2.60
CA LEU A 173 5.96 -5.66 -3.16
C LEU A 173 5.50 -4.54 -4.11
N CYS A 174 5.44 -4.90 -5.40
CA CYS A 174 5.17 -4.03 -6.53
C CYS A 174 3.69 -4.08 -6.94
N LEU A 175 3.13 -2.91 -7.25
CA LEU A 175 1.73 -2.80 -7.71
C LEU A 175 1.59 -2.92 -9.21
N PHE A 176 2.70 -2.83 -9.97
CA PHE A 176 2.67 -2.91 -11.43
C PHE A 176 3.65 -3.97 -11.96
N PRO A 177 3.28 -4.72 -13.02
CA PRO A 177 4.08 -5.84 -13.52
C PRO A 177 5.42 -5.42 -14.14
N MET A 178 5.55 -4.15 -14.51
CA MET A 178 6.78 -3.56 -15.05
C MET A 178 7.83 -3.19 -13.99
N GLU A 179 7.50 -3.23 -12.70
CA GLU A 179 8.42 -2.83 -11.63
C GLU A 179 9.44 -3.91 -11.24
N PRO A 180 9.08 -5.21 -11.05
CA PRO A 180 10.05 -6.23 -10.66
C PRO A 180 11.30 -6.32 -11.55
N PRO A 181 11.20 -6.23 -12.90
CA PRO A 181 12.38 -6.23 -13.77
C PRO A 181 13.35 -5.07 -13.53
N ILE A 182 12.89 -3.95 -12.97
CA ILE A 182 13.75 -2.80 -12.61
C ILE A 182 14.60 -3.17 -11.40
N TYR A 183 14.00 -3.77 -10.38
CA TYR A 183 14.67 -4.17 -9.14
C TYR A 183 15.60 -5.38 -9.32
N ALA A 184 15.25 -6.31 -10.21
CA ALA A 184 16.08 -7.49 -10.52
C ALA A 184 17.48 -7.10 -11.01
N ARG A 185 17.61 -5.98 -11.74
CA ARG A 185 18.92 -5.45 -12.21
C ARG A 185 19.84 -5.03 -11.07
N HIS A 186 19.27 -4.81 -9.88
CA HIS A 186 19.99 -4.41 -8.67
C HIS A 186 20.07 -5.55 -7.64
N GLY A 187 19.69 -6.78 -8.00
CA GLY A 187 19.73 -7.95 -7.12
C GLY A 187 18.70 -7.92 -5.99
N ILE A 188 17.61 -7.17 -6.16
CA ILE A 188 16.56 -6.99 -5.15
C ILE A 188 15.40 -7.94 -5.46
N ASP A 189 14.95 -8.74 -4.49
CA ASP A 189 13.73 -9.54 -4.63
C ASP A 189 12.53 -8.58 -4.69
N ALA A 190 11.84 -8.58 -5.82
CA ALA A 190 10.67 -7.76 -6.05
C ALA A 190 9.56 -8.61 -6.67
N ARG A 191 8.34 -8.48 -6.15
CA ARG A 191 7.20 -9.30 -6.55
C ARG A 191 6.03 -8.43 -6.91
N PHE A 192 5.44 -8.68 -8.07
CA PHE A 192 4.19 -8.06 -8.46
C PHE A 192 3.03 -8.71 -7.70
N VAL A 193 2.30 -7.92 -6.91
CA VAL A 193 1.20 -8.39 -6.05
C VAL A 193 -0.18 -7.91 -6.51
N GLY A 194 -0.26 -7.23 -7.66
CA GLY A 194 -1.49 -6.61 -8.12
C GLY A 194 -1.74 -5.24 -7.49
N HIS A 195 -2.79 -4.57 -7.96
CA HIS A 195 -3.19 -3.25 -7.48
C HIS A 195 -4.56 -3.35 -6.80
N PRO A 196 -4.70 -3.07 -5.50
CA PRO A 196 -5.97 -3.31 -4.78
C PRO A 196 -7.18 -2.58 -5.37
N MET A 197 -7.01 -1.35 -5.90
CA MET A 197 -8.10 -0.69 -6.64
C MET A 197 -8.59 -1.46 -7.88
N ALA A 198 -7.75 -2.27 -8.51
CA ALA A 198 -8.17 -3.08 -9.65
C ALA A 198 -9.14 -4.19 -9.22
N ASP A 199 -9.04 -4.69 -7.98
CA ASP A 199 -9.95 -5.70 -7.43
C ASP A 199 -11.32 -5.10 -7.04
N GLU A 200 -11.35 -3.81 -6.69
CA GLU A 200 -12.59 -3.08 -6.36
C GLU A 200 -13.36 -2.58 -7.59
N MET A 201 -12.69 -2.44 -8.74
CA MET A 201 -13.31 -1.92 -9.95
C MET A 201 -13.93 -3.04 -10.80
N PRO A 202 -15.22 -2.95 -11.15
CA PRO A 202 -15.82 -3.91 -12.07
C PRO A 202 -15.12 -3.82 -13.44
N LEU A 203 -14.89 -4.97 -14.07
CA LEU A 203 -14.34 -5.05 -15.43
C LEU A 203 -15.19 -4.25 -16.43
N GLU A 204 -16.51 -4.27 -16.23
CA GLU A 204 -17.49 -3.50 -16.98
C GLU A 204 -18.19 -2.53 -16.04
N PRO A 205 -17.76 -1.25 -15.97
CA PRO A 205 -18.42 -0.26 -15.14
C PRO A 205 -19.78 0.13 -15.73
N ASP A 206 -20.80 0.24 -14.86
CA ASP A 206 -22.12 0.71 -15.25
C ASP A 206 -22.10 2.22 -15.53
N GLN A 207 -21.94 2.56 -16.80
CA GLN A 207 -21.91 3.95 -17.25
C GLN A 207 -23.26 4.65 -17.03
N ALA A 208 -24.39 3.94 -17.10
CA ALA A 208 -25.72 4.53 -16.92
C ALA A 208 -25.92 4.94 -15.47
N ALA A 209 -25.62 4.04 -14.51
CA ALA A 209 -25.70 4.34 -13.08
C ALA A 209 -24.77 5.50 -12.68
N ALA A 210 -23.56 5.56 -13.24
CA ALA A 210 -22.63 6.67 -13.00
C ALA A 210 -23.17 8.00 -13.53
N ARG A 211 -23.79 8.00 -14.72
CA ARG A 211 -24.44 9.18 -15.29
C ARG A 211 -25.61 9.65 -14.43
N ASP A 212 -26.46 8.74 -13.98
CA ASP A 212 -27.61 9.06 -13.12
C ASP A 212 -27.13 9.67 -11.79
N THR A 213 -26.11 9.08 -11.16
CA THR A 213 -25.51 9.60 -9.92
C THR A 213 -24.95 11.01 -10.08
N LEU A 214 -24.36 11.33 -11.24
CA LEU A 214 -23.80 12.65 -11.54
C LEU A 214 -24.85 13.63 -12.11
N GLY A 215 -26.08 13.17 -12.33
CA GLY A 215 -27.16 13.93 -12.96
C GLY A 215 -26.88 14.29 -14.42
N LEU A 216 -26.20 13.41 -15.15
CA LEU A 216 -25.83 13.58 -16.55
C LEU A 216 -26.85 12.90 -17.46
N ARG A 217 -27.15 13.50 -18.62
CA ARG A 217 -28.07 12.90 -19.60
C ARG A 217 -27.45 11.64 -20.23
N ALA A 218 -28.29 10.63 -20.47
CA ALA A 218 -27.85 9.31 -20.97
C ALA A 218 -27.05 9.38 -22.29
N TYR A 219 -27.47 10.23 -23.24
CA TYR A 219 -26.95 10.24 -24.61
C TYR A 219 -26.15 11.50 -24.97
N THR A 220 -25.75 12.30 -23.99
CA THR A 220 -24.92 13.49 -24.25
C THR A 220 -23.44 13.14 -24.11
N PRO A 221 -22.57 13.59 -25.05
CA PRO A 221 -21.13 13.51 -24.88
C PRO A 221 -20.70 14.20 -23.57
N VAL A 222 -19.85 13.53 -22.78
CA VAL A 222 -19.36 14.03 -21.50
C VAL A 222 -17.83 14.02 -21.54
N LEU A 223 -17.22 15.12 -21.12
CA LEU A 223 -15.78 15.24 -20.95
C LEU A 223 -15.44 15.38 -19.47
N ALA A 224 -14.72 14.40 -18.92
CA ALA A 224 -14.16 14.51 -17.58
C ALA A 224 -12.83 15.27 -17.63
N VAL A 225 -12.74 16.38 -16.89
CA VAL A 225 -11.49 17.16 -16.76
C VAL A 225 -10.96 16.99 -15.35
N LEU A 226 -9.80 16.33 -15.22
CA LEU A 226 -9.13 16.11 -13.94
C LEU A 226 -7.87 17.00 -13.86
N PRO A 227 -7.95 18.22 -13.32
CA PRO A 227 -6.83 19.19 -13.33
C PRO A 227 -5.65 18.81 -12.41
N GLY A 228 -5.71 17.64 -11.76
CA GLY A 228 -4.72 17.12 -10.83
C GLY A 228 -4.91 17.63 -9.39
N SER A 229 -4.51 16.82 -8.42
CA SER A 229 -4.66 17.09 -6.98
C SER A 229 -3.71 18.16 -6.42
N ARG A 230 -2.66 18.52 -7.17
CA ARG A 230 -1.65 19.49 -6.72
C ARG A 230 -2.06 20.92 -7.09
N ASN A 231 -2.32 21.74 -6.07
CA ASN A 231 -2.77 23.14 -6.17
C ASN A 231 -1.98 24.00 -7.18
N HIS A 232 -0.69 23.71 -7.39
CA HIS A 232 0.23 24.44 -8.28
C HIS A 232 -0.09 24.33 -9.78
N ARG A 233 -0.97 23.40 -10.19
CA ARG A 233 -1.28 23.14 -11.61
C ARG A 233 -2.68 23.58 -12.07
N ARG A 234 -3.50 24.14 -11.19
CA ARG A 234 -4.86 24.59 -11.56
C ARG A 234 -4.88 25.74 -12.59
N LYS A 235 -3.86 26.60 -12.62
CA LYS A 235 -3.85 27.79 -13.49
C LYS A 235 -3.51 27.52 -14.95
N ARG A 236 -3.05 26.32 -15.32
CA ARG A 236 -2.50 26.06 -16.67
C ARG A 236 -3.37 25.19 -17.59
N ILE A 237 -4.32 24.42 -17.04
CA ILE A 237 -5.14 23.48 -17.84
C ILE A 237 -6.49 24.10 -18.25
N VAL A 238 -7.03 25.07 -17.49
CA VAL A 238 -8.31 25.73 -17.81
C VAL A 238 -8.15 26.86 -18.85
N ALA A 239 -6.92 27.28 -19.16
CA ALA A 239 -6.64 28.36 -20.12
C ALA A 239 -6.42 27.89 -21.57
N GLY A 240 -6.86 26.68 -21.92
CA GLY A 240 -6.95 26.21 -23.30
C GLY A 240 -8.32 26.59 -23.86
N ARG A 241 -8.36 27.62 -24.70
CA ARG A 241 -9.55 28.10 -25.44
C ARG A 241 -10.27 26.92 -26.12
N ILE A 242 -11.44 26.51 -25.62
CA ILE A 242 -12.35 25.62 -26.37
C ILE A 242 -13.01 26.52 -27.42
N GLY A 243 -12.43 26.54 -28.62
CA GLY A 243 -13.00 27.22 -29.77
C GLY A 243 -13.98 26.30 -30.51
N GLY A 244 -15.22 26.76 -30.66
CA GLY A 244 -16.17 26.29 -31.69
C GLY A 244 -17.23 25.29 -31.21
N GLY A 245 -18.45 25.78 -30.99
CA GLY A 245 -19.67 24.96 -30.93
C GLY A 245 -20.60 25.36 -29.78
N ASN A 246 -21.83 25.77 -30.12
CA ASN A 246 -22.94 25.97 -29.17
C ASN A 246 -23.31 24.61 -28.54
N HIS A 247 -22.65 24.26 -27.43
CA HIS A 247 -23.04 23.15 -26.58
C HIS A 247 -23.07 23.64 -25.14
N ASP A 248 -24.23 23.48 -24.49
CA ASP A 248 -24.43 23.77 -23.06
C ASP A 248 -23.39 23.02 -22.23
N LEU A 249 -22.34 23.72 -21.80
CA LEU A 249 -21.32 23.22 -20.89
C LEU A 249 -21.86 23.25 -19.45
N GLN A 250 -22.39 22.12 -18.99
CA GLN A 250 -22.66 21.95 -17.56
C GLN A 250 -21.35 21.64 -16.83
N VAL A 251 -20.75 22.67 -16.24
CA VAL A 251 -19.61 22.51 -15.33
C VAL A 251 -20.16 22.19 -13.93
N ARG A 252 -19.96 20.95 -13.46
CA ARG A 252 -20.29 20.54 -12.08
C ARG A 252 -19.02 20.08 -11.36
N ASN A 253 -18.71 20.72 -10.23
CA ASN A 253 -17.61 20.34 -9.35
C ASN A 253 -18.04 19.15 -8.49
N GLY A 254 -17.44 17.97 -8.72
CA GLY A 254 -17.76 16.72 -8.00
C GLY A 254 -17.17 16.57 -6.59
N PHE A 255 -16.70 17.65 -5.96
CA PHE A 255 -16.20 17.62 -4.58
C PHE A 255 -17.08 18.46 -3.66
N GLY A 256 -18.22 17.88 -3.27
CA GLY A 256 -19.07 18.40 -2.20
C GLY A 256 -19.56 17.23 -1.37
N HIS A 257 -18.88 16.95 -0.26
CA HIS A 257 -19.45 16.10 0.78
C HIS A 257 -20.59 16.88 1.45
N PRO A 258 -21.79 16.30 1.64
CA PRO A 258 -22.84 16.98 2.39
C PRO A 258 -22.44 17.01 3.86
N ALA A 259 -22.06 18.19 4.35
CA ALA A 259 -22.04 18.44 5.78
C ALA A 259 -23.48 18.33 6.31
N ARG A 260 -23.69 17.42 7.27
CA ARG A 260 -24.79 17.54 8.22
C ARG A 260 -24.37 18.51 9.32
#